data_AF-A0A251VL73-F1
#
_entry.id   AF-A0A251VL73-F1
#
_cell.length_a   1.000
_cell.length_b   1.000
_cell.length_c   1.000
_cell.angle_alpha   90.00
_cell.angle_beta   90.00
_cell.angle_gamma   90.00
#
_symmetry.space_group_name_H-M   'P 1'
#
loop_
_entity.id
_entity.type
_entity.pdbx_description
1 polymer ?
#
loop_
_entity_poly.entity_id
_entity_poly.type
_entity_poly.pdbx_seq_one_letter_code
_entity_poly.pdbx_strand_id
1 'polypeptide(L)'
;MVVGMGEVGKEFFRHQGYKSGFSTGEILRKYSRYALNEKSFNPQLVTALFQLKKATMLDDSQVTEILNDISRRIVKDYGPVVMDTSGYSEIGLRRKLAVQALFGKIYYLSEVRLIKVIFSYICIF
;
A
#
# COMPACT_ATOMS: atom_id res chain seq x y z
N MET A 1 5.79 11.90 -23.62
CA MET A 1 5.09 13.12 -23.19
C MET A 1 4.42 12.83 -21.85
N VAL A 2 4.95 13.35 -20.75
CA VAL A 2 4.35 13.21 -19.42
C VAL A 2 3.39 14.38 -19.25
N VAL A 3 2.10 14.14 -19.50
CA VAL A 3 1.05 15.13 -19.24
C VAL A 3 1.01 15.34 -17.72
N GLY A 4 1.15 16.59 -17.29
CA GLY A 4 1.08 16.96 -15.88
C GLY A 4 -0.26 16.56 -15.26
N MET A 5 -0.27 15.49 -14.47
CA MET A 5 -1.46 14.91 -13.82
C MET A 5 -2.05 15.77 -12.70
N GLY A 6 -1.60 17.02 -12.52
CA GLY A 6 -2.05 17.90 -11.43
C GLY A 6 -3.53 18.29 -11.53
N GLU A 7 -3.98 18.68 -12.73
CA GLU A 7 -5.37 19.09 -12.97
C GLU A 7 -6.20 17.97 -13.61
N VAL A 8 -5.62 17.25 -14.58
CA VAL A 8 -6.27 16.13 -15.27
C VAL A 8 -6.57 14.96 -14.32
N GLY A 9 -5.68 14.71 -13.35
CA GLY A 9 -5.88 13.67 -12.34
C GLY A 9 -7.07 13.98 -11.42
N LYS A 10 -7.24 15.25 -11.03
CA LYS A 10 -8.35 15.70 -10.19
C LYS A 10 -9.70 15.44 -10.83
N GLU A 11 -9.85 15.83 -12.09
CA GLU A 11 -11.09 15.66 -12.84
C GLU A 11 -11.39 14.17 -13.07
N PHE A 12 -10.35 13.38 -13.36
CA PHE A 12 -10.45 11.93 -13.49
C PHE A 12 -10.94 11.27 -12.19
N PHE A 13 -10.36 11.57 -11.02
CA PHE A 13 -10.80 10.97 -9.76
C PHE A 13 -12.18 11.46 -9.32
N ARG A 14 -12.52 12.72 -9.59
CA ARG A 14 -13.86 13.25 -9.31
C ARG A 14 -14.91 12.57 -10.18
N HIS A 15 -14.60 12.34 -11.46
CA HIS A 15 -15.48 11.65 -12.41
C HIS A 15 -15.58 10.15 -12.11
N GLN A 16 -14.48 9.50 -11.71
CA GLN A 16 -14.47 8.10 -11.28
C GLN A 16 -15.19 7.89 -9.95
N GLY A 17 -14.99 8.76 -8.95
CA GLY A 17 -15.73 8.71 -7.68
C GLY A 17 -17.23 8.86 -7.89
N TYR A 18 -17.64 9.79 -8.77
CA TYR A 18 -19.05 9.97 -9.15
C TYR A 18 -19.64 8.75 -9.85
N LYS A 19 -18.89 8.11 -10.77
CA LYS A 19 -19.37 6.92 -11.51
C LYS A 19 -19.34 5.62 -10.70
N SER A 20 -18.43 5.50 -9.75
CA SER A 20 -18.21 4.26 -9.00
C SER A 20 -18.80 4.25 -7.59
N GLY A 21 -19.19 5.41 -7.07
CA GLY A 21 -19.67 5.57 -5.69
C GLY A 21 -18.58 5.48 -4.63
N PHE A 22 -17.31 5.30 -5.00
CA PHE A 22 -16.19 5.21 -4.06
C PHE A 22 -15.67 6.58 -3.65
N SER A 23 -15.38 6.73 -2.36
CA SER A 23 -14.60 7.86 -1.85
C SER A 23 -13.15 7.81 -2.36
N THR A 24 -12.49 8.97 -2.41
CA THR A 24 -11.06 9.07 -2.79
C THR A 24 -10.16 8.20 -1.91
N GLY A 25 -10.47 8.08 -0.62
CA GLY A 25 -9.77 7.19 0.31
C GLY A 25 -9.93 5.71 -0.03
N GLU A 26 -11.13 5.28 -0.46
CA GLU A 26 -11.37 3.90 -0.90
C GLU A 26 -10.65 3.59 -2.21
N ILE A 27 -10.60 4.53 -3.15
CA ILE A 27 -9.83 4.39 -4.39
C ILE A 27 -8.34 4.19 -4.06
N LEU A 28 -7.79 5.01 -3.17
CA LEU A 28 -6.39 4.88 -2.76
C LEU A 28 -6.15 3.54 -2.04
N ARG A 29 -7.04 3.11 -1.14
CA ARG A 29 -6.93 1.82 -0.45
C ARG A 29 -6.96 0.64 -1.43
N LYS A 30 -7.94 0.61 -2.34
CA LYS A 30 -8.11 -0.46 -3.33
C LYS A 30 -6.93 -0.50 -4.31
N TYR A 31 -6.52 0.65 -4.84
CA TYR A 31 -5.39 0.72 -5.77
C TYR A 31 -4.08 0.34 -5.09
N SER A 32 -3.83 0.79 -3.85
CA SER A 32 -2.63 0.42 -3.10
C SER A 32 -2.60 -1.08 -2.81
N ARG A 33 -3.71 -1.67 -2.38
CA ARG A 33 -3.80 -3.13 -2.16
C ARG A 33 -3.53 -3.91 -3.45
N TYR A 34 -4.13 -3.50 -4.57
CA TYR A 34 -3.89 -4.11 -5.88
C TYR A 34 -2.43 -3.96 -6.32
N ALA A 35 -1.89 -2.74 -6.26
CA ALA A 35 -0.51 -2.43 -6.62
C ALA A 35 0.51 -3.24 -5.83
N LEU A 36 0.32 -3.38 -4.52
CA LEU A 36 1.25 -4.10 -3.65
C LEU A 36 1.25 -5.61 -3.89
N ASN A 37 0.11 -6.19 -4.28
CA ASN A 37 -0.03 -7.62 -4.54
C ASN A 37 0.31 -8.01 -5.99
N GLU A 38 -0.24 -7.31 -6.97
CA GLU A 38 -0.25 -7.74 -8.37
C GLU A 38 0.85 -7.10 -9.22
N LYS A 39 1.31 -5.89 -8.85
CA LYS A 39 2.32 -5.17 -9.64
C LYS A 39 3.73 -5.44 -9.14
N SER A 40 4.68 -5.39 -10.06
CA SER A 40 6.10 -5.34 -9.71
C SER A 40 6.39 -4.06 -8.93
N PHE A 41 7.05 -4.22 -7.78
CA PHE A 41 7.36 -3.09 -6.91
C PHE A 41 8.63 -2.40 -7.42
N ASN A 42 8.45 -1.29 -8.14
CA ASN A 42 9.52 -0.54 -8.79
C ASN A 42 9.35 0.98 -8.56
N PRO A 43 10.36 1.82 -8.88
CA PRO A 43 10.28 3.27 -8.66
C PRO A 43 9.11 3.94 -9.40
N GLN A 44 8.70 3.41 -10.54
CA GLN A 44 7.56 3.91 -11.31
C GLN A 44 6.24 3.70 -10.54
N LEU A 45 6.08 2.56 -9.87
CA LEU A 45 4.92 2.28 -9.03
C LEU A 45 4.86 3.24 -7.83
N VAL A 46 6.00 3.47 -7.18
CA VAL A 46 6.12 4.41 -6.05
C VAL A 46 5.74 5.82 -6.49
N THR A 47 6.23 6.25 -7.66
CA THR A 47 5.87 7.53 -8.27
C THR A 47 4.37 7.62 -8.55
N ALA A 48 3.76 6.55 -9.08
CA ALA A 48 2.33 6.52 -9.36
C ALA A 48 1.49 6.61 -8.07
N LEU A 49 1.89 5.94 -6.98
CA LEU A 49 1.23 6.05 -5.67
C LEU A 49 1.37 7.45 -5.08
N PHE A 50 2.54 8.09 -5.25
CA PHE A 50 2.76 9.46 -4.82
C PHE A 50 1.91 10.47 -5.61
N GLN A 51 1.80 10.31 -6.92
CA GLN A 51 0.91 11.11 -7.75
C GLN A 51 -0.56 10.89 -7.37
N LEU A 52 -0.96 9.66 -7.06
CA LEU A 52 -2.29 9.33 -6.59
C LEU A 52 -2.62 10.02 -5.26
N LYS A 53 -1.69 10.05 -4.30
CA LYS A 53 -1.82 10.83 -3.07
C LYS A 53 -2.07 12.32 -3.38
N LYS A 54 -1.25 12.91 -4.26
CA LYS A 54 -1.41 14.32 -4.66
C LYS A 54 -2.77 14.59 -5.31
N ALA A 55 -3.24 13.69 -6.17
CA ALA A 55 -4.49 13.85 -6.89
C ALA A 55 -5.74 13.65 -6.00
N THR A 56 -5.63 12.84 -4.94
CA THR A 56 -6.71 12.58 -3.97
C THR A 56 -6.82 13.66 -2.89
N MET A 57 -5.84 14.56 -2.77
CA MET A 57 -5.75 15.61 -1.74
C MET A 57 -5.88 15.08 -0.31
N LEU A 58 -5.55 13.81 -0.09
CA LEU A 58 -5.57 13.21 1.23
C LEU A 58 -4.39 13.74 2.05
N ASP A 59 -4.67 14.11 3.28
CA ASP A 59 -3.62 14.52 4.22
C ASP A 59 -2.80 13.30 4.68
N ASP A 60 -1.66 13.57 5.31
CA ASP A 60 -0.76 12.52 5.78
C ASP A 60 -1.44 11.58 6.79
N SER A 61 -2.38 12.07 7.61
CA SER A 61 -3.11 11.26 8.59
C SER A 61 -4.06 10.27 7.92
N GLN A 62 -4.82 10.71 6.92
CA GLN A 62 -5.75 9.88 6.16
C GLN A 62 -5.02 8.78 5.40
N VAL A 63 -3.88 9.12 4.76
CA VAL A 63 -3.10 8.09 4.08
C VAL A 63 -2.42 7.16 5.09
N THR A 64 -2.03 7.66 6.26
CA THR A 64 -1.54 6.81 7.38
C THR A 64 -2.57 5.79 7.80
N GLU A 65 -3.82 6.21 7.94
CA GLU A 65 -4.92 5.32 8.31
C GLU A 65 -5.16 4.25 7.23
N ILE A 66 -5.10 4.62 5.95
CA ILE A 66 -5.24 3.69 4.83
C ILE A 66 -4.12 2.65 4.82
N LEU A 67 -2.86 3.09 4.97
CA LEU A 67 -1.73 2.16 5.02
C LEU A 67 -1.80 1.25 6.25
N ASN A 68 -2.17 1.79 7.41
CA ASN A 68 -2.38 1.00 8.63
C ASN A 68 -3.51 -0.03 8.45
N ASP A 69 -4.59 0.30 7.74
CA ASP A 69 -5.65 -0.67 7.43
C ASP A 69 -5.14 -1.79 6.52
N ILE A 70 -4.36 -1.46 5.49
CA ILE A 70 -3.74 -2.45 4.61
C ILE A 70 -2.83 -3.37 5.43
N SER A 71 -1.98 -2.81 6.28
CA SER A 71 -1.10 -3.59 7.18
C SER A 71 -1.89 -4.52 8.10
N ARG A 72 -2.96 -4.03 8.75
CA ARG A 72 -3.84 -4.85 9.60
C ARG A 72 -4.48 -6.00 8.83
N ARG A 73 -4.92 -5.75 7.59
CA ARG A 73 -5.50 -6.78 6.73
C ARG A 73 -4.48 -7.83 6.31
N ILE A 74 -3.25 -7.44 6.01
CA ILE A 74 -2.19 -8.41 5.70
C ILE A 74 -1.92 -9.31 6.91
N VAL A 75 -1.83 -8.77 8.13
CA VAL A 75 -1.68 -9.59 9.34
C VAL A 75 -2.89 -10.49 9.58
N LYS A 76 -4.10 -9.98 9.34
CA LYS A 76 -5.31 -10.79 9.47
C LYS A 76 -5.36 -11.94 8.46
N ASP A 77 -4.96 -11.68 7.21
CA ASP A 77 -5.08 -12.63 6.10
C ASP A 77 -3.93 -13.65 6.09
N TYR A 78 -2.71 -13.25 6.49
CA TYR A 78 -1.49 -14.07 6.36
C TYR A 78 -0.74 -14.31 7.68
N GLY A 79 -1.18 -13.72 8.78
CA GLY A 79 -0.53 -13.76 10.08
C GLY A 79 0.61 -12.75 10.23
N PRO A 80 1.27 -12.74 11.40
CA PRO A 80 2.39 -11.84 11.65
C PRO A 80 3.58 -12.17 10.74
N VAL A 81 4.38 -11.14 10.48
CA VAL A 81 5.75 -11.30 9.95
C VAL A 81 6.53 -12.14 10.95
N VAL A 82 7.27 -13.13 10.47
CA VAL A 82 8.17 -13.96 11.29
C VAL A 82 9.55 -13.85 10.66
N MET A 83 10.59 -13.60 11.46
CA MET A 83 11.95 -13.45 10.95
C MET A 83 12.71 -14.77 10.98
N ASP A 84 12.46 -15.60 12.00
CA ASP A 84 12.94 -16.97 12.02
C ASP A 84 12.06 -17.89 11.16
N THR A 85 12.67 -18.52 10.18
CA THR A 85 11.98 -19.44 9.25
C THR A 85 12.44 -20.89 9.41
N SER A 86 13.25 -21.17 10.43
CA SER A 86 13.66 -22.53 10.78
C SER A 86 12.43 -23.39 11.14
N GLY A 87 12.43 -24.65 10.70
CA GLY A 87 11.34 -25.59 10.99
C GLY A 87 10.06 -25.44 10.16
N TYR A 88 9.97 -24.48 9.22
CA TYR A 88 8.83 -24.40 8.31
C TYR A 88 8.94 -25.38 7.14
N SER A 89 7.80 -25.97 6.75
CA SER A 89 7.70 -26.66 5.46
C SER A 89 7.88 -25.68 4.30
N GLU A 90 8.27 -26.16 3.13
CA GLU A 90 8.48 -25.30 1.95
C GLU A 90 7.24 -24.43 1.62
N ILE A 91 6.05 -24.99 1.77
CA ILE A 91 4.77 -24.28 1.58
C ILE A 91 4.59 -23.19 2.65
N GLY A 92 4.92 -23.49 3.91
CA GLY A 92 4.88 -22.53 5.01
C GLY A 92 5.88 -21.39 4.83
N LEU A 93 7.10 -21.73 4.40
CA LEU A 93 8.18 -20.79 4.12
C LEU A 93 7.78 -19.80 3.02
N ARG A 94 7.26 -20.28 1.87
CA ARG A 94 6.82 -19.41 0.77
C ARG A 94 5.75 -18.41 1.20
N ARG A 95 4.82 -18.83 2.05
CA ARG A 95 3.81 -17.92 2.62
C ARG A 95 4.45 -16.86 3.51
N LYS A 96 5.40 -17.22 4.37
CA LYS A 96 6.10 -16.28 5.25
C LYS A 96 6.96 -15.28 4.46
N LEU A 97 7.67 -15.74 3.43
CA LEU A 97 8.43 -14.87 2.52
C LEU A 97 7.53 -13.88 1.78
N ALA A 98 6.33 -14.30 1.34
CA ALA A 98 5.38 -13.40 0.70
C ALA A 98 4.92 -12.28 1.64
N VAL A 99 4.66 -12.60 2.92
CA VAL A 99 4.31 -11.62 3.95
C VAL A 99 5.46 -10.67 4.23
N GLN A 100 6.69 -11.18 4.39
CA GLN A 100 7.89 -10.35 4.55
C GLN A 100 8.06 -9.40 3.37
N ALA A 101 7.88 -9.87 2.14
CA ALA A 101 7.97 -9.04 0.94
C ALA A 101 6.91 -7.93 0.92
N LEU A 102 5.65 -8.23 1.25
CA LEU A 102 4.59 -7.23 1.33
C LEU A 102 4.86 -6.18 2.40
N PHE A 103 5.32 -6.59 3.58
CA PHE A 103 5.70 -5.67 4.65
C PHE A 103 6.91 -4.83 4.27
N GLY A 104 7.91 -5.39 3.59
CA GLY A 104 9.06 -4.65 3.07
C GLY A 104 8.65 -3.55 2.09
N LYS A 105 7.65 -3.81 1.22
CA LYS A 105 7.09 -2.79 0.31
C LYS A 105 6.40 -1.66 1.09
N ILE A 106 5.61 -1.99 2.11
CA ILE A 106 4.92 -0.99 2.95
C ILE A 106 5.93 -0.17 3.74
N TYR A 107 6.97 -0.82 4.29
CA TYR A 107 8.07 -0.16 4.99
C TYR A 107 8.82 0.81 4.09
N TYR A 108 9.12 0.38 2.86
CA TYR A 108 9.71 1.26 1.87
C TYR A 108 8.84 2.50 1.63
N LEU A 109 7.52 2.32 1.41
CA LEU A 109 6.61 3.43 1.21
C LEU A 109 6.59 4.40 2.40
N SER A 110 6.69 3.94 3.65
CA SER A 110 6.81 4.85 4.79
C SER A 110 8.12 5.66 4.78
N GLU A 111 9.24 5.04 4.43
CA GLU A 111 10.57 5.66 4.43
C GLU A 111 10.74 6.72 3.34
N VAL A 112 10.22 6.50 2.13
CA VAL A 112 10.27 7.50 1.03
C VAL A 112 9.33 8.71 1.26
N ARG A 113 9.04 9.05 2.52
CA ARG A 113 8.25 10.21 2.95
C ARG A 113 6.84 10.24 2.40
N LEU A 114 6.22 9.07 2.22
CA LEU A 114 4.77 9.06 2.05
C LEU A 114 4.06 9.24 3.40
N ILE A 115 4.50 8.61 4.51
CA ILE A 115 3.78 8.54 5.81
C ILE A 115 4.62 7.91 6.95
N LYS A 116 4.31 8.23 8.22
CA LYS A 116 4.69 7.41 9.40
C LYS A 116 3.70 6.26 9.63
N VAL A 117 4.06 5.02 9.27
CA VAL A 117 3.25 3.82 9.57
C VAL A 117 3.57 3.34 10.99
N ILE A 118 2.54 2.94 11.75
CA ILE A 118 2.74 2.37 13.09
C ILE A 118 3.07 0.88 12.91
N PHE A 119 4.35 0.53 13.02
CA PHE A 119 4.86 -0.85 12.93
C PHE A 119 4.58 -1.72 14.17
N SER A 120 3.51 -1.43 14.92
CA SER A 120 3.13 -2.23 16.09
C SER A 120 2.71 -3.67 15.75
N TYR A 121 2.63 -4.02 14.46
CA TYR A 121 2.22 -5.32 13.94
C TYR A 121 3.38 -6.14 13.32
N ILE A 122 4.60 -5.61 13.31
CA ILE A 122 5.80 -6.41 13.02
C ILE A 122 6.13 -7.14 14.32
N CYS A 123 5.57 -8.33 14.50
CA CYS A 123 6.04 -9.22 15.56
C CYS A 123 7.46 -9.66 15.20
N ILE A 124 8.44 -9.19 15.96
CA ILE A 124 9.81 -9.70 15.92
C ILE A 124 9.79 -10.97 16.77
N PHE A 125 9.65 -12.13 16.13
CA PHE A 125 10.06 -13.42 16.67
C PHE A 125 10.85 -14.16 15.59
#